data_AF-A0A938G5Q5-F1
#
_entry.id   AF-A0A938G5Q5-F1
#
_cell.length_a   1.000
_cell.length_b   1.000
_cell.length_c   1.000
_cell.angle_alpha   90.00
_cell.angle_beta   90.00
_cell.angle_gamma   90.00
#
_symmetry.space_group_name_H-M   'P 1'
#
loop_
_entity.id
_entity.type
_entity.pdbx_description
1 polymer ?
#
loop_
_entity_poly.entity_id
_entity_poly.type
_entity_poly.pdbx_seq_one_letter_code
_entity_poly.pdbx_strand_id
1 'polypeptide(L)' 'MTEALHPNVARVIEAGKSLGLTITTRRFPEGTKTAQDAANAIGVAVGQIVKSLVFG' A
#
# COMPACT_ATOMS: atom_id res chain seq x y z
N MET A 1 20.03 5.32 3.40
CA MET A 1 19.83 4.39 4.53
C MET A 1 18.47 3.74 4.34
N THR A 2 18.42 2.42 4.22
CA THR A 2 17.16 1.69 4.04
C THR A 2 16.38 1.82 5.34
N GLU A 3 15.35 2.67 5.35
CA GLU A 3 14.47 2.80 6.50
C GLU A 3 13.79 1.44 6.73
N ALA A 4 13.82 0.96 7.99
CA ALA A 4 13.17 -0.29 8.34
C ALA A 4 11.68 -0.24 7.96
N LEU A 5 11.18 -1.33 7.39
CA LEU A 5 9.79 -1.42 6.93
C LEU A 5 8.83 -1.17 8.11
N HIS A 6 7.86 -0.27 7.94
CA HIS A 6 6.90 0.04 9.00
C HIS A 6 6.15 -1.23 9.44
N PRO A 7 5.94 -1.49 10.75
CA PRO A 7 5.33 -2.74 11.23
C PRO A 7 4.00 -3.10 10.59
N ASN A 8 3.14 -2.10 10.34
CA ASN A 8 1.84 -2.34 9.67
C ASN A 8 2.01 -2.86 8.23
N VAL A 9 3.04 -2.40 7.51
CA VAL A 9 3.34 -2.87 6.15
C VAL A 9 3.82 -4.32 6.20
N ALA A 10 4.69 -4.66 7.16
CA ALA A 10 5.14 -6.02 7.38
C ALA A 10 3.98 -6.99 7.65
N ARG A 11 3.00 -6.60 8.50
CA ARG A 11 1.82 -7.42 8.77
C ARG A 11 0.99 -7.72 7.51
N VAL A 12 0.82 -6.76 6.61
CA VAL A 12 0.10 -6.96 5.34
C VAL A 12 0.85 -7.93 4.43
N ILE A 13 2.18 -7.84 4.34
CA ILE A 13 3.01 -8.75 3.56
C ILE A 13 2.89 -10.18 4.09
N GLU A 14 3.01 -10.38 5.41
CA GLU A 14 2.89 -11.71 6.02
C GLU A 14 1.49 -12.30 5.86
N ALA A 15 0.44 -11.49 5.99
CA ALA A 15 -0.92 -11.92 5.70
C ALA A 15 -1.06 -12.41 4.24
N GLY A 16 -0.51 -11.66 3.27
CA GLY A 16 -0.47 -12.09 1.87
C GLY A 16 0.26 -13.42 1.68
N LYS A 17 1.46 -13.56 2.26
CA LYS A 17 2.24 -14.80 2.18
C LYS A 17 1.49 -16.00 2.75
N SER A 18 0.78 -15.85 3.86
CA SER A 18 -0.03 -16.93 4.45
C SER A 18 -1.15 -17.42 3.53
N LEU A 19 -1.59 -16.57 2.58
CA LEU A 19 -2.57 -16.88 1.54
C LEU A 19 -1.92 -17.31 0.21
N GLY A 20 -0.60 -17.51 0.17
CA GLY A 20 0.14 -17.84 -1.05
C GLY A 20 0.35 -16.67 -2.02
N LEU A 21 0.16 -15.42 -1.57
CA LEU A 21 0.35 -14.21 -2.37
C LEU A 21 1.73 -13.59 -2.13
N THR A 22 2.37 -13.14 -3.21
CA THR A 22 3.60 -12.34 -3.14
C THR A 22 3.25 -10.86 -3.27
N ILE A 23 3.43 -10.09 -2.20
CA ILE A 23 3.17 -8.64 -2.18
C ILE A 23 4.49 -7.88 -2.24
N THR A 24 4.65 -7.03 -3.27
CA THR A 24 5.79 -6.11 -3.41
C THR A 24 5.38 -4.70 -3.01
N THR A 25 6.03 -4.14 -2.00
CA THR A 25 5.73 -2.80 -1.50
C THR A 25 6.70 -1.77 -2.05
N ARG A 26 6.19 -0.56 -2.37
CA ARG A 26 7.00 0.59 -2.81
C ARG A 26 6.66 1.79 -1.94
N ARG A 27 7.66 2.65 -1.68
CA ARG A 27 7.49 3.90 -0.94
C ARG A 27 7.56 5.07 -1.91
N PHE A 28 6.57 5.94 -1.85
CA PHE A 28 6.51 7.16 -2.65
C PHE A 28 6.78 8.37 -1.75
N PRO A 29 7.75 9.24 -2.08
CA PRO A 29 8.17 10.35 -1.21
C PRO A 29 7.07 11.41 -1.03
N GLU A 30 6.19 11.57 -2.02
CA GLU A 30 5.05 12.49 -2.02
C GLU A 30 3.96 12.07 -1.02
N GLY A 31 3.97 10.80 -0.57
CA GLY A 31 2.95 10.21 0.28
C GLY A 31 1.70 9.78 -0.49
N THR A 32 0.83 9.01 0.17
CA THR A 32 -0.37 8.41 -0.45
C THR A 32 -1.59 8.57 0.47
N LYS A 33 -1.81 9.79 0.98
CA LYS A 33 -2.86 10.07 1.98
C LYS A 33 -4.27 9.89 1.40
N THR A 34 -4.51 10.35 0.19
CA THR A 34 -5.78 10.12 -0.51
C THR A 34 -5.60 9.12 -1.65
N ALA A 35 -6.72 8.59 -2.16
CA ALA A 35 -6.68 7.73 -3.35
C ALA A 35 -6.15 8.49 -4.57
N GLN A 36 -6.44 9.78 -4.69
CA GLN A 36 -5.94 10.60 -5.80
C GLN A 36 -4.43 10.82 -5.69
N ASP A 37 -3.91 11.10 -4.49
CA ASP A 37 -2.46 11.24 -4.27
C ASP A 37 -1.73 9.94 -4.62
N ALA A 38 -2.27 8.80 -4.17
CA ALA A 38 -1.71 7.49 -4.48
C ALA A 38 -1.72 7.21 -5.99
N ALA A 39 -2.82 7.53 -6.68
CA ALA A 39 -2.94 7.35 -8.11
C ALA A 39 -1.92 8.20 -8.88
N ASN A 40 -1.76 9.46 -8.48
CA ASN A 40 -0.79 10.38 -9.07
C ASN A 40 0.66 9.88 -8.86
N ALA A 41 1.01 9.49 -7.64
CA ALA A 41 2.35 9.01 -7.31
C ALA A 41 2.73 7.72 -8.05
N ILE A 42 1.74 6.84 -8.32
CA ILE A 42 1.95 5.57 -9.02
C ILE A 42 1.86 5.74 -10.54
N GLY A 43 1.14 6.75 -11.05
CA GLY A 43 0.88 6.96 -12.47
C GLY A 43 -0.25 6.09 -13.02
N VAL A 44 -1.33 5.91 -12.25
CA VAL A 44 -2.49 5.06 -12.60
C VAL A 44 -3.79 5.83 -12.48
N ALA A 45 -4.88 5.28 -13.03
CA ALA A 45 -6.21 5.86 -12.83
C ALA A 45 -6.66 5.68 -11.37
N VAL A 46 -7.39 6.65 -10.80
CA VAL A 46 -7.82 6.61 -9.39
C VAL A 46 -8.69 5.39 -9.05
N GLY A 47 -9.46 4.88 -10.01
CA GLY A 47 -10.26 3.66 -9.85
C GLY A 47 -9.43 2.38 -9.64
N GLN A 48 -8.11 2.43 -9.85
CA GLN A 48 -7.19 1.33 -9.57
C GLN A 48 -6.65 1.36 -8.13
N ILE A 49 -6.97 2.40 -7.34
CA ILE A 49 -6.60 2.49 -5.94
C ILE A 49 -7.73 1.97 -5.06
N VAL A 50 -7.48 0.87 -4.36
CA VAL A 50 -8.45 0.26 -3.44
C VAL A 50 -8.36 0.91 -2.06
N LYS A 51 -9.51 1.32 -1.51
CA LYS A 51 -9.65 1.71 -0.10
C LYS A 51 -10.36 0.60 0.67
N SER A 52 -9.74 0.11 1.75
CA SER A 52 -10.43 -0.74 2.72
C SER A 52 -11.25 0.15 3.65
N LEU A 53 -12.57 0.13 3.53
CA LEU A 53 -13.49 0.87 4.39
C LEU A 53 -14.08 -0.08 5.43
N VAL A 54 -14.03 0.32 6.70
CA VAL A 54 -14.62 -0.43 7.81
C VAL A 54 -15.81 0.37 8.31
N PHE A 55 -16.97 -0.27 8.35
CA PHE A 55 -18.21 0.28 8.90
C PHE A 55 -18.53 -0.53 10.18
N GLY A 56 -18.86 0.17 11.25
CA GLY A 56 -19.24 -0.41 12.55
C GLY A 56 -20.74 -0.35 12.78
#